data_AF-A0A0L7RJX2-F1
#
_entry.id   AF-A0A0L7RJX2-F1
#
_cell.length_a   1.000
_cell.length_b   1.000
_cell.length_c   1.000
_cell.angle_alpha   90.00
_cell.angle_beta   90.00
_cell.angle_gamma   90.00
#
_symmetry.space_group_name_H-M   'P 1'
#
loop_
_entity.id
_entity.type
_entity.pdbx_description
1 polymer ?
#
loop_
_entity_poly.entity_id
_entity_poly.type
_entity_poly.pdbx_seq_one_letter_code
_entity_poly.pdbx_strand_id
1 'polypeptide(L)' 'MYDKRVTHTHVLYSLLKAEQYRNLVDFDNHLDDISLDWQNRKLNKIIDEAMKKQIWISR' A
#
# COMPACT_ATOMS: atom_id res chain seq x y z
N MET A 1 -19.64 -10.88 -9.06
CA MET A 1 -19.27 -10.30 -7.76
C MET A 1 -17.87 -10.80 -7.42
N TYR A 2 -16.83 -9.97 -7.63
CA TYR A 2 -15.47 -10.36 -7.26
C TYR A 2 -15.38 -10.48 -5.74
N ASP A 3 -14.83 -11.58 -5.23
CA ASP A 3 -14.60 -11.73 -3.79
C ASP A 3 -13.56 -10.69 -3.37
N LYS A 4 -14.00 -9.72 -2.54
CA LYS A 4 -13.12 -8.69 -1.97
C LYS A 4 -11.87 -9.31 -1.37
N ARG A 5 -11.96 -10.46 -0.71
CA ARG A 5 -10.81 -11.13 -0.08
C ARG A 5 -9.73 -11.49 -1.11
N VAL A 6 -10.12 -12.01 -2.27
CA VAL A 6 -9.18 -12.35 -3.36
C VAL A 6 -8.49 -11.10 -3.90
N THR A 7 -9.23 -10.00 -4.07
CA THR A 7 -8.67 -8.71 -4.50
C THR A 7 -7.64 -8.18 -3.51
N HIS A 8 -7.93 -8.22 -2.21
CA HIS A 8 -7.01 -7.76 -1.17
C HIS A 8 -5.73 -8.60 -1.12
N THR A 9 -5.81 -9.92 -1.26
CA THR A 9 -4.64 -10.81 -1.28
C THR A 9 -3.72 -10.53 -2.46
N HIS A 10 -4.28 -10.28 -3.65
CA HIS A 10 -3.48 -9.98 -4.84
C HIS A 10 -2.77 -8.62 -4.74
N VAL A 11 -3.45 -7.62 -4.20
CA VAL A 11 -2.87 -6.29 -3.95
C VAL A 11 -1.74 -6.41 -2.92
N LEU A 12 -1.97 -7.12 -1.80
CA LEU A 12 -0.94 -7.37 -0.79
C LEU A 12 0.29 -8.06 -1.41
N TYR A 13 0.09 -9.13 -2.17
CA TYR A 13 1.18 -9.82 -2.86
C TYR A 13 1.99 -8.88 -3.77
N SER A 14 1.31 -8.03 -4.54
CA SER A 14 1.97 -7.08 -5.44
C SER A 14 2.81 -6.04 -4.69
N LEU A 15 2.29 -5.53 -3.56
CA LEU A 15 2.99 -4.57 -2.70
C LEU A 15 4.20 -5.20 -2.02
N LEU A 16 4.07 -6.44 -1.55
CA LEU A 16 5.18 -7.20 -0.96
C LEU A 16 6.27 -7.49 -1.99
N LYS A 17 5.89 -7.93 -3.20
CA LYS A 17 6.83 -8.18 -4.29
C LYS A 17 7.58 -6.90 -4.71
N ALA A 18 6.93 -5.75 -4.63
CA ALA A 18 7.54 -4.44 -4.88
C ALA A 18 8.25 -3.84 -3.65
N GLU A 19 8.40 -4.62 -2.58
CA GLU A 19 9.05 -4.26 -1.32
C GLU A 19 8.56 -2.94 -0.70
N GLN A 20 7.29 -2.59 -0.91
CA GLN A 20 6.74 -1.31 -0.44
C GLN A 20 6.72 -1.18 1.08
N TYR A 21 6.84 -2.31 1.81
CA TYR A 21 7.02 -2.33 3.26
C TYR A 21 8.26 -1.57 3.74
N ARG A 22 9.31 -1.43 2.89
CA ARG A 22 10.51 -0.64 3.23
C ARG A 22 10.25 0.86 3.27
N ASN A 23 9.16 1.32 2.68
CA ASN A 23 8.75 2.73 2.70
C ASN A 23 7.81 3.04 3.87
N LEU A 24 7.51 2.06 4.73
CA LEU A 24 6.65 2.25 5.89
C LEU A 24 7.42 3.04 6.95
N VAL A 25 6.89 4.19 7.32
CA VAL A 25 7.37 5.02 8.41
C VAL A 25 6.46 4.78 9.61
N ASP A 26 7.00 4.23 10.69
CA ASP A 26 6.30 4.16 11.96
C ASP A 26 6.50 5.45 12.77
N PHE A 27 5.91 5.49 13.97
CA PHE A 27 5.98 6.68 14.80
C PHE A 27 7.39 6.90 15.36
N ASP A 28 8.12 5.83 15.68
CA ASP A 28 9.49 5.93 16.21
C ASP A 28 10.44 6.55 15.18
N ASN A 29 10.38 6.11 13.90
CA ASN A 29 11.14 6.72 12.81
C ASN A 29 10.83 8.22 12.67
N HIS A 30 9.57 8.63 12.85
CA HIS A 30 9.18 10.04 12.80
C HIS A 30 9.68 10.85 14.01
N LEU A 31 9.76 10.23 15.19
CA LEU A 31 10.33 10.90 16.36
C LEU A 31 11.84 11.10 16.20
N ASP A 32 12.54 10.17 15.55
CA ASP A 32 13.96 10.31 15.18
C ASP A 32 14.18 11.37 14.09
N ASP A 33 13.31 11.40 13.08
CA ASP A 33 13.30 12.42 12.01
C ASP A 33 11.88 12.92 11.73
N ILE A 34 11.56 14.11 12.25
CA ILE A 34 10.23 14.73 12.14
C ILE A 34 9.80 15.05 10.71
N SER A 35 10.71 14.97 9.73
CA SER A 35 10.38 15.11 8.33
C SER A 35 9.74 13.86 7.72
N LEU A 36 9.89 12.70 8.37
CA LEU A 36 9.32 11.43 7.90
C LEU A 36 7.82 11.36 8.16
N ASP A 37 7.04 10.94 7.16
CA ASP A 37 5.57 10.95 7.23
C ASP A 37 5.00 9.66 7.82
N TRP A 38 4.81 9.60 9.14
CA TRP A 38 4.19 8.44 9.82
C TRP A 38 2.74 8.17 9.38
N GLN A 39 2.07 9.14 8.76
CA GLN A 39 0.76 8.92 8.13
C GLN A 39 0.86 8.15 6.81
N ASN A 40 2.08 7.93 6.29
CA ASN A 40 2.37 7.11 5.12
C ASN A 40 1.54 7.52 3.88
N ARG A 41 1.27 8.82 3.68
CA ARG A 41 0.35 9.32 2.65
C ARG A 41 0.75 8.92 1.23
N LYS A 42 2.06 8.81 0.98
CA LYS A 42 2.59 8.29 -0.29
C LYS A 42 2.23 6.80 -0.49
N LEU A 43 2.42 5.98 0.55
CA LEU A 43 2.09 4.55 0.49
C LEU A 43 0.58 4.34 0.35
N ASN A 44 -0.25 5.14 1.02
CA ASN A 44 -1.71 5.10 0.88
C ASN A 44 -2.14 5.30 -0.59
N LYS A 45 -1.56 6.29 -1.29
CA LYS A 45 -1.82 6.49 -2.73
C LYS A 45 -1.41 5.29 -3.58
N ILE A 46 -0.27 4.67 -3.26
CA ILE A 46 0.20 3.46 -3.98
C ILE A 46 -0.78 2.30 -3.79
N ILE A 47 -1.30 2.11 -2.58
CA ILE A 47 -2.31 1.09 -2.28
C ILE A 47 -3.60 1.36 -3.06
N ASP A 48 -4.09 2.61 -3.05
CA ASP A 48 -5.31 3.01 -3.77
C ASP A 48 -5.19 2.74 -5.28
N GLU A 49 -4.06 3.10 -5.89
CA GLU A 49 -3.82 2.86 -7.32
C GLU A 49 -3.71 1.35 -7.64
N ALA A 50 -3.07 0.57 -6.77
CA ALA A 50 -3.01 -0.89 -6.93
C ALA A 50 -4.41 -1.53 -6.86
N MET A 51 -5.27 -1.05 -5.95
CA MET A 51 -6.67 -1.50 -5.85
C MET A 51 -7.49 -1.14 -7.08
N LYS A 52 -7.34 0.09 -7.62
CA LYS A 52 -8.04 0.53 -8.84
C LYS A 52 -7.61 -0.28 -10.08
N LYS A 53 -6.31 -0.55 -10.22
CA LYS A 53 -5.78 -1.32 -11.36
C LYS A 53 -6.36 -2.73 -11.42
N GLN A 54 -6.57 -3.37 -10.28
CA GLN A 54 -7.18 -4.70 -10.19
C GLN A 54 -8.64 -4.72 -10.66
N ILE A 55 -9.40 -3.66 -10.36
CA ILE A 55 -10.80 -3.50 -10.79
C ILE A 55 -10.89 -3.33 -12.31
N TRP A 56 -9.97 -2.58 -12.91
CA TRP A 56 -9.96 -2.35 -14.36
C TRP A 56 -9.53 -3.55 -15.19
N ILE A 57 -8.57 -4.37 -14.71
CA ILE A 57 -8.14 -5.61 -15.40
C ILE A 57 -9.22 -6.70 -15.36
N SER A 58 -10.14 -6.62 -14.39
CA SER A 58 -11.19 -7.63 -14.16
C SER A 58 -12.52 -7.31 -14.88
N ARG A 59 -12.55 -6.26 -15.70
CA ARG A 59 -13.73 -5.74 -16.41
C ARG A 59 -13.55 -5.90 -17.91
#